data_AF-A0A0D8HF46-F1
#
_entry.id   AF-A0A0D8HF46-F1
#
_cell.length_a   1.000
_cell.length_b   1.000
_cell.length_c   1.000
_cell.angle_alpha   90.00
_cell.angle_beta   90.00
_cell.angle_gamma   90.00
#
_symmetry.space_group_name_H-M   'P 1'
#
loop_
_entity.id
_entity.type
_entity.pdbx_description
1 polymer ?
#
loop_
_entity_poly.entity_id
_entity_poly.type
_entity_poly.pdbx_seq_one_letter_code
_entity_poly.pdbx_strand_id
1 'polypeptide(L)'
;MKAHLGETKGDLRWYRDLGRKPAFLHNLASVLFFISLLSALTFYVGGLQAIFGNREFFREVHVITGIACIAVMAVGYFPLRDRPIAKAWNVLTSWTIADSRFVRGWISSGRRPTYSRRTPNGGQKIATAIIAASMVVLIISGLILRFFRYFPYSFRVGSTIAHTVFFYLIMAVVVGHLYFVVVDKFNRGPNKE
;
A
#
# COMPACT_ATOMS: atom_id res chain seq x y z
N MET A 1 31.68 26.54 18.58
CA MET A 1 31.34 25.55 17.54
C MET A 1 29.90 25.08 17.79
N LYS A 2 28.92 25.83 17.26
CA LYS A 2 27.48 25.58 17.52
C LYS A 2 27.05 24.35 16.70
N ALA A 3 26.65 23.29 17.39
CA ALA A 3 26.00 22.15 16.79
C ALA A 3 24.72 22.62 16.08
N HIS A 4 24.71 22.54 14.74
CA HIS A 4 23.48 22.64 13.97
C HIS A 4 22.61 21.41 14.26
N LEU A 5 21.82 21.50 15.32
CA LEU A 5 20.62 20.68 15.51
C LEU A 5 19.58 21.13 14.48
N GLY A 6 19.81 20.76 13.23
CA GLY A 6 18.92 21.02 12.11
C GLY A 6 17.72 20.09 12.13
N GLU A 7 16.60 20.60 12.64
CA GLU A 7 15.21 20.18 12.45
C GLU A 7 14.95 18.69 12.12
N THR A 8 14.60 17.93 13.14
CA THR A 8 14.02 16.59 13.12
C THR A 8 12.55 16.56 12.64
N LYS A 9 12.19 17.30 11.59
CA LYS A 9 10.91 17.10 10.87
C LYS A 9 11.06 15.93 9.87
N GLY A 10 11.16 14.72 10.41
CA GLY A 10 11.23 13.49 9.65
C GLY A 10 9.90 12.75 9.75
N ASP A 11 9.14 12.73 8.65
CA ASP A 11 8.37 11.53 8.30
C ASP A 11 8.00 11.44 6.80
N LEU A 12 7.96 12.51 6.00
CA LEU A 12 7.52 12.41 4.58
C LEU A 12 8.16 13.43 3.62
N ARG A 13 9.39 13.92 3.88
CA ARG A 13 9.99 14.97 3.00
C ARG A 13 10.06 14.54 1.53
N TRP A 14 10.47 13.30 1.25
CA TRP A 14 10.50 12.77 -0.12
C TRP A 14 9.12 12.76 -0.80
N TYR A 15 8.04 12.55 -0.04
CA TYR A 15 6.67 12.57 -0.56
C TYR A 15 6.16 14.01 -0.74
N ARG A 16 6.55 14.95 0.14
CA ARG A 16 6.26 16.39 -0.05
C ARG A 16 6.96 16.95 -1.29
N ASP A 17 8.13 16.40 -1.65
CA ASP A 17 8.90 16.80 -2.83
C ASP A 17 8.24 16.37 -4.16
N LEU A 18 7.21 15.50 -4.14
CA LEU A 18 6.45 15.10 -5.33
C LEU A 18 5.56 16.21 -5.89
N GLY A 19 5.25 17.22 -5.07
CA GLY A 19 4.31 18.28 -5.42
C GLY A 19 2.84 17.90 -5.16
N ARG A 20 1.94 18.89 -5.31
CA ARG A 20 0.53 18.77 -4.89
C ARG A 20 -0.27 17.75 -5.71
N LYS A 21 -0.06 17.69 -7.04
CA LYS A 21 -0.85 16.82 -7.92
C LYS A 21 -0.57 15.33 -7.68
N PRO A 22 0.69 14.84 -7.69
CA PRO A 22 0.94 13.42 -7.44
C PRO A 22 0.57 13.02 -6.01
N ALA A 23 0.76 13.92 -5.04
CA ALA A 23 0.33 13.68 -3.67
C ALA A 23 -1.19 13.50 -3.58
N PHE A 24 -1.97 14.38 -4.21
CA PHE A 24 -3.43 14.27 -4.24
C PHE A 24 -3.89 12.93 -4.86
N LEU A 25 -3.35 12.55 -6.01
CA LEU A 25 -3.71 11.30 -6.69
C LEU A 25 -3.36 10.07 -5.85
N HIS A 26 -2.19 10.07 -5.21
CA HIS A 26 -1.80 9.01 -4.29
C HIS A 26 -2.74 8.92 -3.08
N ASN A 27 -3.10 10.05 -2.47
CA ASN A 27 -4.03 10.07 -1.33
C ASN A 27 -5.43 9.60 -1.73
N LEU A 28 -5.93 10.05 -2.87
CA LEU A 28 -7.22 9.61 -3.40
C LEU A 28 -7.23 8.11 -3.68
N ALA A 29 -6.19 7.60 -4.36
CA ALA A 29 -6.03 6.16 -4.59
C ALA A 29 -5.95 5.39 -3.27
N SER A 30 -5.24 5.91 -2.27
CA SER A 30 -5.13 5.28 -0.95
C SER A 30 -6.48 5.20 -0.25
N VAL A 31 -7.27 6.28 -0.25
CA VAL A 31 -8.62 6.30 0.34
C VAL A 31 -9.53 5.27 -0.35
N LEU A 32 -9.55 5.26 -1.68
CA LEU A 32 -10.35 4.31 -2.46
C LEU A 32 -9.93 2.86 -2.19
N PHE A 33 -8.62 2.62 -2.14
CA PHE A 33 -8.05 1.33 -1.79
C PHE A 33 -8.49 0.87 -0.38
N PHE A 34 -8.41 1.73 0.63
CA PHE A 34 -8.83 1.38 1.99
C PHE A 34 -10.33 1.10 2.09
N ILE A 35 -11.18 1.87 1.41
CA ILE A 35 -12.62 1.59 1.37
C ILE A 35 -12.89 0.24 0.68
N SER A 36 -12.21 -0.04 -0.43
CA SER A 36 -12.31 -1.32 -1.15
C SER A 36 -11.83 -2.50 -0.28
N LEU A 37 -10.74 -2.31 0.47
CA LEU A 37 -10.17 -3.31 1.35
C LEU A 37 -11.09 -3.62 2.54
N LEU A 38 -11.64 -2.59 3.19
CA LEU A 38 -12.54 -2.75 4.34
C LEU A 38 -13.90 -3.33 3.93
N SER A 39 -14.43 -2.93 2.77
CA SER A 39 -15.65 -3.54 2.22
C SER A 39 -15.44 -5.03 1.90
N ALA A 40 -14.28 -5.40 1.33
CA ALA A 40 -13.93 -6.80 1.09
C ALA A 40 -13.80 -7.62 2.38
N LEU A 41 -13.29 -7.02 3.46
CA LEU A 41 -13.15 -7.71 4.75
C LEU A 41 -14.48 -8.25 5.28
N THR A 42 -15.59 -7.58 4.97
CA THR A 42 -16.94 -8.04 5.34
C THR A 42 -17.34 -9.36 4.68
N PHE A 43 -16.75 -9.71 3.53
CA PHE A 43 -17.01 -10.98 2.85
C PHE A 43 -16.35 -12.17 3.53
N TYR A 44 -15.19 -11.92 4.15
CA TYR A 44 -14.31 -12.96 4.68
C TYR A 44 -14.46 -13.17 6.19
N VAL A 45 -14.91 -12.15 6.93
CA VAL A 45 -15.17 -12.24 8.36
C VAL A 45 -16.67 -12.42 8.59
N GLY A 46 -17.10 -13.66 8.84
CA GLY A 46 -18.53 -14.02 8.99
C GLY A 46 -19.28 -13.16 10.02
N GLY A 47 -18.61 -12.75 11.11
CA GLY A 47 -19.20 -11.86 12.13
C GLY A 47 -19.58 -10.47 11.60
N LEU A 48 -18.84 -9.91 10.63
CA LEU A 48 -19.14 -8.60 10.06
C LEU A 48 -20.40 -8.65 9.19
N GLN A 49 -20.60 -9.74 8.46
CA GLN A 49 -21.81 -9.94 7.66
C GLN A 49 -23.07 -9.99 8.51
N ALA A 50 -23.02 -10.64 9.68
CA ALA A 50 -24.14 -10.69 10.61
C ALA A 50 -24.48 -9.31 11.21
N ILE A 51 -23.47 -8.46 11.42
CA ILE A 51 -23.66 -7.10 11.96
C ILE A 51 -24.30 -6.17 10.93
N PHE A 52 -23.82 -6.20 9.69
CA PHE A 52 -24.26 -5.22 8.69
C PHE A 52 -25.40 -5.71 7.78
N GLY A 53 -25.67 -7.01 7.70
CA GLY A 53 -26.84 -7.62 7.05
C GLY A 53 -26.95 -7.46 5.52
N ASN A 54 -26.16 -6.58 4.89
CA ASN A 54 -26.30 -6.22 3.48
C ASN A 54 -25.04 -6.52 2.67
N ARG A 55 -24.84 -7.80 2.33
CA ARG A 55 -23.71 -8.25 1.50
C ARG A 55 -23.67 -7.57 0.13
N GLU A 56 -24.84 -7.24 -0.43
CA GLU A 56 -24.95 -6.59 -1.73
C GLU A 56 -24.38 -5.17 -1.72
N PHE A 57 -24.70 -4.40 -0.68
CA PHE A 57 -24.17 -3.05 -0.50
C PHE A 57 -22.63 -3.05 -0.47
N PHE A 58 -22.01 -3.90 0.35
CA PHE A 58 -20.54 -3.96 0.40
C PHE A 58 -19.94 -4.45 -0.90
N ARG A 59 -20.61 -5.34 -1.64
CA ARG A 59 -20.18 -5.79 -2.96
C ARG A 59 -20.13 -4.62 -3.94
N GLU A 60 -21.17 -3.81 -3.99
CA GLU A 60 -21.20 -2.63 -4.87
C GLU A 60 -20.16 -1.59 -4.44
N VAL A 61 -20.03 -1.31 -3.13
CA VAL A 61 -18.97 -0.42 -2.62
C VAL A 61 -17.58 -0.93 -3.02
N HIS A 62 -17.30 -2.22 -2.83
CA HIS A 62 -16.02 -2.83 -3.18
C HIS A 62 -15.69 -2.68 -4.67
N VAL A 63 -16.66 -2.98 -5.54
CA VAL A 63 -16.49 -2.90 -7.00
C VAL A 63 -16.32 -1.46 -7.45
N ILE A 64 -17.18 -0.54 -6.98
CA ILE A 64 -17.12 0.88 -7.38
C ILE A 64 -15.80 1.49 -6.94
N THR A 65 -15.39 1.27 -5.68
CA THR A 65 -14.13 1.81 -5.17
C THR A 65 -12.89 1.15 -5.79
N GLY A 66 -12.96 -0.15 -6.10
CA GLY A 66 -11.92 -0.86 -6.86
C GLY A 66 -11.74 -0.28 -8.26
N ILE A 67 -12.83 -0.09 -9.02
CA ILE A 67 -12.79 0.50 -10.36
C ILE A 67 -12.31 1.96 -10.31
N ALA A 68 -12.80 2.76 -9.36
CA ALA A 68 -12.35 4.13 -9.17
C ALA A 68 -10.86 4.20 -8.83
N CYS A 69 -10.36 3.29 -7.98
CA CYS A 69 -8.94 3.17 -7.67
C CYS A 69 -8.11 2.88 -8.93
N ILE A 70 -8.55 1.92 -9.75
CA ILE A 70 -7.91 1.61 -11.04
C ILE A 70 -7.88 2.85 -11.94
N ALA A 71 -8.99 3.59 -12.05
CA ALA A 71 -9.07 4.79 -12.87
C ALA A 71 -8.11 5.89 -12.39
N VAL A 72 -8.05 6.14 -11.08
CA VAL A 72 -7.11 7.13 -10.50
C VAL A 72 -5.67 6.72 -10.73
N MET A 73 -5.35 5.42 -10.57
CA MET A 73 -4.03 4.90 -10.85
C MET A 73 -3.69 5.01 -12.34
N ALA A 74 -4.61 4.65 -13.23
CA ALA A 74 -4.40 4.78 -14.67
C ALA A 74 -4.13 6.24 -15.04
N VAL A 75 -4.99 7.19 -14.65
CA VAL A 75 -4.80 8.62 -14.97
C VAL A 75 -3.53 9.18 -14.33
N GLY A 76 -3.21 8.79 -13.10
CA GLY A 76 -2.07 9.32 -12.35
C GLY A 76 -0.71 8.73 -12.72
N TYR A 77 -0.66 7.47 -13.16
CA TYR A 77 0.58 6.78 -13.53
C TYR A 77 0.79 6.65 -15.04
N PHE A 78 -0.23 6.87 -15.88
CA PHE A 78 -0.07 6.94 -17.34
C PHE A 78 0.92 8.03 -17.80
N PRO A 79 1.00 9.21 -17.16
CA PRO A 79 2.09 10.15 -17.41
C PRO A 79 3.32 9.80 -16.55
N LEU A 80 4.00 8.68 -16.84
CA LEU A 80 5.40 8.47 -16.37
C LEU A 80 6.38 9.55 -16.89
N ARG A 81 5.90 10.49 -17.70
CA ARG A 81 6.61 11.69 -18.15
C ARG A 81 6.77 12.76 -17.06
N ASP A 82 6.00 12.69 -15.98
CA ASP A 82 6.16 13.62 -14.86
C ASP A 82 7.45 13.30 -14.09
N ARG A 83 8.43 14.21 -14.18
CA ARG A 83 9.75 14.05 -13.54
C ARG A 83 9.70 13.64 -12.05
N PRO A 84 8.77 14.15 -11.22
CA PRO A 84 8.67 13.71 -9.83
C PRO A 84 8.27 12.23 -9.68
N ILE A 85 7.34 11.75 -10.50
CA ILE A 85 6.87 10.35 -10.47
C ILE A 85 7.99 9.43 -10.94
N ALA A 86 8.67 9.77 -12.03
CA ALA A 86 9.82 9.02 -12.52
C ALA A 86 10.96 8.95 -11.47
N LYS A 87 11.22 10.05 -10.76
CA LYS A 87 12.20 10.08 -9.68
C LYS A 87 11.80 9.15 -8.52
N ALA A 88 10.54 9.21 -8.08
CA ALA A 88 10.06 8.31 -7.03
C ALA A 88 10.10 6.84 -7.46
N TRP A 89 9.73 6.55 -8.71
CA TRP A 89 9.86 5.20 -9.27
C TRP A 89 11.30 4.69 -9.19
N ASN A 90 12.28 5.50 -9.63
CA ASN A 90 13.69 5.12 -9.57
C ASN A 90 14.17 4.91 -8.14
N VAL A 91 13.74 5.73 -7.18
CA VAL A 91 14.09 5.56 -5.76
C VAL A 91 13.47 4.27 -5.18
N LEU A 92 12.25 3.93 -5.57
CA LEU A 92 11.56 2.73 -5.08
C LEU A 92 12.09 1.44 -5.72
N THR A 93 12.49 1.49 -6.99
CA THR A 93 12.98 0.32 -7.75
C THR A 93 14.49 0.11 -7.64
N SER A 94 15.26 1.13 -7.24
CA SER A 94 16.70 0.97 -6.99
C SER A 94 16.95 0.26 -5.66
N TRP A 95 17.49 -0.95 -5.72
CA TRP A 95 17.92 -1.69 -4.52
C TRP A 95 19.38 -1.36 -4.18
N THR A 96 19.66 -1.00 -2.93
CA THR A 96 21.01 -0.60 -2.48
C THR A 96 21.57 -1.54 -1.41
N ILE A 97 22.88 -1.45 -1.16
CA ILE A 97 23.53 -2.18 -0.05
C ILE A 97 22.93 -1.78 1.30
N ALA A 98 22.53 -0.51 1.47
CA ALA A 98 21.89 -0.05 2.69
C ALA A 98 20.53 -0.74 2.92
N ASP A 99 19.76 -0.97 1.85
CA ASP A 99 18.50 -1.72 1.91
C ASP A 99 18.74 -3.17 2.36
N SER A 100 19.74 -3.83 1.78
CA SER A 100 20.14 -5.19 2.18
C SER A 100 20.58 -5.26 3.64
N ARG A 101 21.38 -4.29 4.11
CA ARG A 101 21.81 -4.23 5.53
C ARG A 101 20.62 -4.00 6.47
N PHE A 102 19.67 -3.16 6.08
CA PHE A 102 18.46 -2.92 6.84
C PHE A 102 17.64 -4.21 6.99
N VAL A 103 17.39 -4.91 5.89
CA VAL A 103 16.61 -6.16 5.91
C VAL A 103 17.33 -7.24 6.70
N ARG A 104 18.63 -7.45 6.47
CA ARG A 104 19.42 -8.45 7.21
C ARG A 104 19.48 -8.13 8.70
N GLY A 105 19.71 -6.88 9.06
CA GLY A 105 19.77 -6.45 10.47
C GLY A 105 18.43 -6.63 11.19
N TRP A 106 17.31 -6.38 10.50
CA TRP A 106 15.99 -6.68 11.02
C TRP A 106 15.82 -8.18 11.27
N ILE A 107 16.09 -9.01 10.26
CA ILE A 107 15.90 -10.47 10.33
C ILE A 107 16.78 -11.09 11.42
N SER A 108 18.03 -10.64 11.57
CA SER A 108 18.97 -11.23 12.51
C SER A 108 18.73 -10.83 13.96
N SER A 109 18.27 -9.61 14.22
CA SER A 109 18.20 -9.06 15.59
C SER A 109 16.78 -8.85 16.10
N GLY A 110 15.77 -8.90 15.23
CA GLY A 110 14.40 -8.46 15.53
C GLY A 110 14.28 -6.97 15.85
N ARG A 111 15.40 -6.22 15.85
CA ARG A 111 15.47 -4.79 16.14
C ARG A 111 15.51 -4.02 14.83
N ARG A 112 14.85 -2.86 14.81
CA ARG A 112 14.88 -1.96 13.65
C ARG A 112 16.25 -1.30 13.54
N PRO A 113 16.99 -1.50 12.44
CA PRO A 113 18.26 -0.80 12.23
C PRO A 113 18.02 0.70 12.04
N THR A 114 18.99 1.52 12.44
CA THR A 114 18.97 2.97 12.14
C THR A 114 19.02 3.20 10.64
N TYR A 115 18.14 4.04 10.11
CA TYR A 115 18.07 4.35 8.68
C TYR A 115 17.78 5.84 8.45
N SER A 116 18.19 6.35 7.28
CA SER A 116 17.87 7.71 6.85
C SER A 116 16.37 7.82 6.56
N ARG A 117 15.69 8.77 7.21
CA ARG A 117 14.28 9.07 6.92
C ARG A 117 14.06 9.90 5.64
N ARG A 118 15.14 10.25 4.93
CA ARG A 118 15.05 11.00 3.66
C ARG A 118 14.71 10.11 2.47
N THR A 119 14.92 8.80 2.59
CA THR A 119 14.69 7.81 1.52
C THR A 119 14.00 6.58 2.10
N PRO A 120 13.18 5.87 1.31
CA PRO A 120 12.54 4.63 1.77
C PRO A 120 13.61 3.59 2.14
N ASN A 121 13.45 2.92 3.28
CA ASN A 121 14.32 1.81 3.68
C ASN A 121 13.94 0.51 2.94
N GLY A 122 14.80 -0.51 3.05
CA GLY A 122 14.59 -1.81 2.40
C GLY A 122 13.25 -2.48 2.75
N GLY A 123 12.78 -2.34 4.00
CA GLY A 123 11.47 -2.87 4.40
C GLY A 123 10.30 -2.13 3.73
N GLN A 124 10.38 -0.80 3.62
CA GLN A 124 9.39 0.00 2.90
C GLN A 124 9.38 -0.35 1.40
N LYS A 125 10.54 -0.53 0.77
CA LYS A 125 10.64 -0.94 -0.64
C LYS A 125 10.04 -2.33 -0.87
N ILE A 126 10.31 -3.29 -0.01
CA ILE A 126 9.70 -4.64 -0.06
C ILE A 126 8.17 -4.52 0.08
N ALA A 127 7.67 -3.79 1.07
CA ALA A 127 6.24 -3.61 1.27
C ALA A 127 5.58 -2.95 0.04
N THR A 128 6.21 -1.91 -0.52
CA THR A 128 5.74 -1.28 -1.76
C THR A 128 5.71 -2.26 -2.93
N ALA A 129 6.76 -3.07 -3.12
CA ALA A 129 6.80 -4.07 -4.19
C ALA A 129 5.72 -5.14 -4.03
N ILE A 130 5.50 -5.65 -2.81
CA ILE A 130 4.46 -6.64 -2.52
C ILE A 130 3.08 -6.04 -2.80
N ILE A 131 2.79 -4.82 -2.31
CA ILE A 131 1.50 -4.16 -2.55
C ILE A 131 1.29 -3.93 -4.05
N ALA A 132 2.30 -3.42 -4.77
CA ALA A 132 2.20 -3.16 -6.20
C ALA A 132 1.94 -4.43 -7.02
N ALA A 133 2.68 -5.50 -6.76
CA ALA A 133 2.46 -6.80 -7.40
C ALA A 133 1.07 -7.37 -7.07
N SER A 134 0.66 -7.24 -5.81
CA SER A 134 -0.64 -7.72 -5.35
C SER A 134 -1.80 -6.93 -5.97
N MET A 135 -1.65 -5.62 -6.16
CA MET A 135 -2.62 -4.79 -6.87
C MET A 135 -2.87 -5.28 -8.29
N VAL A 136 -1.81 -5.61 -9.04
CA VAL A 136 -1.96 -6.18 -10.40
C VAL A 136 -2.80 -7.45 -10.36
N VAL A 137 -2.50 -8.38 -9.44
CA VAL A 137 -3.25 -9.63 -9.31
C VAL A 137 -4.69 -9.39 -8.90
N LEU A 138 -4.95 -8.51 -7.93
CA LEU A 138 -6.30 -8.18 -7.46
C LEU A 138 -7.14 -7.49 -8.54
N ILE A 139 -6.53 -6.62 -9.35
CA ILE A 139 -7.20 -5.96 -10.46
C ILE A 139 -7.60 -6.99 -11.52
N ILE A 140 -6.66 -7.82 -11.97
CA ILE A 140 -6.91 -8.81 -13.03
C ILE A 140 -7.96 -9.83 -12.55
N SER A 141 -7.76 -10.41 -11.38
CA SER A 141 -8.71 -11.38 -10.82
C SER A 141 -10.07 -10.74 -10.52
N GLY A 142 -10.12 -9.51 -10.01
CA GLY A 142 -11.36 -8.77 -9.75
C GLY A 142 -12.15 -8.48 -11.04
N LEU A 143 -11.46 -8.11 -12.12
CA LEU A 143 -12.09 -7.92 -13.44
C LEU A 143 -12.66 -9.24 -13.98
N ILE A 144 -11.92 -10.36 -13.87
CA ILE A 144 -12.42 -11.67 -14.26
C ILE A 144 -13.67 -12.05 -13.44
N LEU A 145 -13.67 -11.79 -12.14
CA LEU A 145 -14.81 -12.09 -11.26
C LEU A 145 -16.02 -11.18 -11.54
N ARG A 146 -15.81 -9.90 -11.84
CA ARG A 146 -16.88 -8.97 -12.20
C ARG A 146 -17.50 -9.33 -13.54
N PHE A 147 -16.68 -9.68 -14.52
CA PHE A 147 -17.07 -10.00 -15.90
C PHE A 147 -17.07 -11.51 -16.16
N PHE A 148 -17.46 -12.31 -15.16
CA PHE A 148 -17.31 -13.77 -15.15
C PHE A 148 -17.93 -14.49 -16.37
N ARG A 149 -18.96 -13.91 -17.00
CA ARG A 149 -19.67 -14.50 -18.15
C ARG A 149 -18.77 -14.69 -19.38
N TYR A 150 -17.68 -13.94 -19.48
CA TYR A 150 -16.75 -13.98 -20.62
C TYR A 150 -15.55 -14.91 -20.40
N PHE A 151 -15.45 -15.56 -19.24
CA PHE A 151 -14.28 -16.37 -18.88
C PHE A 151 -14.63 -17.84 -18.59
N PRO A 152 -13.77 -18.80 -18.97
CA PRO A 152 -13.99 -20.21 -18.70
C PRO A 152 -14.00 -20.51 -17.19
N TYR A 153 -14.57 -21.65 -16.80
CA TYR A 153 -14.67 -22.07 -15.39
C TYR A 153 -13.32 -22.06 -14.65
N SER A 154 -12.26 -22.59 -15.28
CA SER A 154 -10.91 -22.63 -14.69
C SER A 154 -10.38 -21.24 -14.33
N PHE A 155 -10.64 -20.23 -15.16
CA PHE A 155 -10.19 -18.85 -14.91
C PHE A 155 -10.97 -18.23 -13.75
N ARG A 156 -12.27 -18.53 -13.62
CA ARG A 156 -13.10 -18.02 -12.52
C ARG A 156 -12.67 -18.60 -11.18
N VAL A 157 -12.39 -19.91 -11.13
CA VAL A 157 -11.89 -20.59 -9.93
C VAL A 157 -10.50 -20.07 -9.56
N GLY A 158 -9.57 -20.05 -10.53
CA GLY A 158 -8.23 -19.51 -10.31
C GLY A 158 -8.24 -18.06 -9.84
N SER A 159 -9.10 -17.22 -10.42
CA SER A 159 -9.27 -15.83 -9.99
C SER A 159 -9.83 -15.72 -8.58
N THR A 160 -10.79 -16.57 -8.19
CA THR A 160 -11.33 -16.55 -6.82
C THR A 160 -10.24 -16.87 -5.79
N ILE A 161 -9.43 -17.88 -6.07
CA ILE A 161 -8.31 -18.28 -5.20
C ILE A 161 -7.27 -17.18 -5.14
N ALA A 162 -6.80 -16.70 -6.30
CA ALA A 162 -5.80 -15.64 -6.37
C ALA A 162 -6.28 -14.36 -5.67
N HIS A 163 -7.51 -13.92 -5.93
CA HIS A 163 -8.07 -12.71 -5.31
C HIS A 163 -8.09 -12.82 -3.79
N THR A 164 -8.48 -13.98 -3.27
CA THR A 164 -8.57 -14.23 -1.83
C THR A 164 -7.19 -14.29 -1.17
N VAL A 165 -6.24 -15.03 -1.76
CA VAL A 165 -4.87 -15.15 -1.22
C VAL A 165 -4.18 -13.78 -1.19
N PHE A 166 -4.29 -13.02 -2.28
CA PHE A 166 -3.65 -11.71 -2.38
C PHE A 166 -4.35 -10.64 -1.53
N PHE A 167 -5.66 -10.78 -1.29
CA PHE A 167 -6.36 -9.95 -0.31
C PHE A 167 -5.75 -10.14 1.09
N TYR A 168 -5.57 -11.38 1.55
CA TYR A 168 -4.97 -11.65 2.87
C TYR A 168 -3.50 -11.23 2.93
N LEU A 169 -2.74 -11.41 1.85
CA LEU A 169 -1.36 -10.93 1.76
C LEU A 169 -1.28 -9.41 1.94
N ILE A 170 -2.09 -8.65 1.19
CA ILE A 170 -2.15 -7.20 1.33
C ILE A 170 -2.59 -6.81 2.73
N MET A 171 -3.61 -7.47 3.28
CA MET A 171 -4.10 -7.18 4.63
C MET A 171 -2.98 -7.33 5.67
N ALA A 172 -2.20 -8.42 5.60
CA ALA A 172 -1.06 -8.64 6.48
C ALA A 172 0.01 -7.53 6.35
N VAL A 173 0.35 -7.14 5.11
CA VAL A 173 1.34 -6.07 4.86
C VAL A 173 0.83 -4.72 5.36
N VAL A 174 -0.43 -4.38 5.10
CA VAL A 174 -1.05 -3.12 5.53
C VAL A 174 -1.13 -3.04 7.05
N VAL A 175 -1.60 -4.10 7.72
CA VAL A 175 -1.65 -4.15 9.19
C VAL A 175 -0.24 -4.05 9.78
N GLY A 176 0.74 -4.76 9.23
CA GLY A 176 2.14 -4.65 9.66
C GLY A 176 2.70 -3.24 9.48
N HIS A 177 2.39 -2.59 8.35
CA HIS A 177 2.80 -1.20 8.10
C HIS A 177 2.16 -0.23 9.10
N LEU A 178 0.86 -0.33 9.34
CA LEU A 178 0.14 0.51 10.30
C LEU A 178 0.64 0.31 11.73
N TYR A 179 0.87 -0.94 12.14
CA TYR A 179 1.48 -1.27 13.43
C TYR A 179 2.81 -0.57 13.59
N PHE A 180 3.67 -0.61 12.58
CA PHE A 180 4.98 0.05 12.68
C PHE A 180 4.91 1.56 12.76
N VAL A 181 3.94 2.19 12.10
CA VAL A 181 3.68 3.64 12.20
C VAL A 181 3.18 4.01 13.60
N VAL A 182 2.23 3.26 14.15
CA VAL A 182 1.67 3.51 15.48
C VAL A 182 2.72 3.34 16.58
N VAL A 183 3.47 2.23 16.56
CA VAL A 183 4.54 1.96 17.54
C VAL A 183 5.64 3.01 17.46
N ASP A 184 6.00 3.45 16.25
CA ASP A 184 7.02 4.48 16.08
C ASP A 184 6.54 5.84 16.62
N LYS A 185 5.26 6.19 16.44
CA LYS A 185 4.68 7.37 17.09
C LYS A 185 4.68 7.25 18.62
N PHE A 186 4.27 6.09 19.15
CA PHE A 186 4.21 5.85 20.59
C PHE A 186 5.58 5.94 21.25
N ASN A 187 6.59 5.29 20.66
CA ASN A 187 7.96 5.28 21.19
C ASN A 187 8.67 6.65 21.15
N ARG A 188 8.16 7.59 20.34
CA ARG A 188 8.72 8.95 20.26
C ARG A 188 8.26 9.86 21.40
N GLY A 189 7.17 9.51 22.11
CA GLY A 189 6.53 10.37 23.12
C GLY A 189 5.94 11.67 22.53
N PRO A 190 5.05 12.37 23.24
CA PRO A 190 4.32 13.51 22.69
C PRO A 190 5.13 14.78 22.40
N ASN A 191 6.42 14.89 22.74
CA ASN A 191 7.26 16.04 22.35
C ASN A 191 8.75 15.72 22.51
N LYS A 192 9.48 15.74 21.40
CA LYS A 192 10.92 16.05 21.34
C LYS A 192 11.13 16.91 20.09
N GLU A 193 10.53 18.11 20.12
CA GLU A 193 10.96 19.24 19.27
C GLU A 193 12.18 19.92 19.91
#